data_AF-A0A409YPK8-F1
#
_entry.id   AF-A0A409YPK8-F1
#
_cell.length_a   1.000
_cell.length_b   1.000
_cell.length_c   1.000
_cell.angle_alpha   90.00
_cell.angle_beta   90.00
_cell.angle_gamma   90.00
#
_symmetry.space_group_name_H-M   'P 1'
#
loop_
_entity.id
_entity.type
_entity.pdbx_description
1 polymer ?
#
loop_
_entity_poly.entity_id
_entity_poly.type
_entity_poly.pdbx_seq_one_letter_code
_entity_poly.pdbx_strand_id
1 'polypeptide(L)'
;MSVEFKQTGDISIQRCRDEIPSESVKILLLGAIGSGKSSFIEALAGKGHQLGISGGTLESVTQNVEAFKVVNMHVEWDATIQSSLYIVDTPGFSDTKISELEIVNKLEEWRKQNGYISYVFYFCRITDTRLPGSGRRLMKIIRSLDVLPRCMTVVTTMWDTICREEALKRAETRFGYLQDAIWKDRIDLGTGIVKFNNTQSSAVEVLMGVSYSWLVALSLHNDSPLAPLILAELLERIQNAQREREAMIDDRIRLLNSPDHDLDCILIASLRDVHERLDNYIQQLVVFGPLPSTLDVDLPSVIYQALLDITLGARKFVRATECAVYYLRSVSSRQASRRDELEETQKIAVEDYIHACVKLRLFGTPPPNFSPFVPTVKLNAMDKIKLEALFNAKRLQLRLKRR
;
A
#
# COMPACT_ATOMS: atom_id res chain seq x y z
N MET A 1 9.15 -2.10 38.68
CA MET A 1 7.97 -1.23 38.65
C MET A 1 6.88 -2.03 37.97
N SER A 2 5.78 -2.31 38.65
CA SER A 2 4.63 -3.00 38.07
C SER A 2 3.78 -1.96 37.33
N VAL A 3 3.55 -2.19 36.04
CA VAL A 3 2.64 -1.36 35.25
C VAL A 3 1.25 -1.98 35.36
N GLU A 4 0.26 -1.21 35.80
CA GLU A 4 -1.10 -1.69 35.99
C GLU A 4 -2.09 -0.88 35.16
N PHE A 5 -2.99 -1.57 34.46
CA PHE A 5 -4.12 -0.91 33.82
C PHE A 5 -5.22 -0.71 34.86
N LYS A 6 -5.72 0.52 34.96
CA LYS A 6 -6.90 0.80 35.78
C LYS A 6 -8.05 1.24 34.91
N GLN A 7 -9.12 0.46 35.00
CA GLN A 7 -10.43 0.83 34.47
C GLN A 7 -11.15 1.67 35.52
N THR A 8 -11.61 2.85 35.14
CA THR A 8 -12.27 3.83 36.04
C THR A 8 -13.77 3.96 35.79
N GLY A 9 -14.30 3.25 34.80
CA GLY A 9 -15.71 3.25 34.41
C GLY A 9 -15.95 2.41 33.16
N ASP A 10 -17.09 2.62 32.51
CA ASP A 10 -17.41 1.94 31.24
C ASP A 10 -16.45 2.40 30.14
N ILE A 11 -15.72 1.44 29.55
CA ILE A 11 -14.74 1.74 28.52
C ILE A 11 -15.46 2.20 27.26
N SER A 12 -14.94 3.28 26.68
CA SER A 12 -15.35 3.76 25.36
C SER A 12 -14.13 4.31 24.63
N ILE A 13 -14.31 4.74 23.39
CA ILE A 13 -13.22 5.21 22.55
C ILE A 13 -13.62 6.51 21.85
N GLN A 14 -12.69 7.45 21.79
CA GLN A 14 -12.91 8.75 21.17
C GLN A 14 -11.82 9.00 20.12
N ARG A 15 -12.22 9.34 18.89
CA ARG A 15 -11.25 9.77 17.86
C ARG A 15 -10.55 11.04 18.33
N CYS A 16 -9.22 10.99 18.37
CA CYS A 16 -8.38 12.11 18.78
C CYS A 16 -8.12 13.02 17.59
N ARG A 17 -8.43 14.32 17.74
CA ARG A 17 -8.14 15.37 16.74
C ARG A 17 -7.13 16.39 17.24
N ASP A 18 -6.82 16.35 18.53
CA ASP A 18 -5.94 17.27 19.23
C ASP A 18 -4.55 16.64 19.39
N GLU A 19 -3.60 17.43 19.88
CA GLU A 19 -2.24 16.96 20.15
C GLU A 19 -2.23 15.87 21.22
N ILE A 20 -1.52 14.77 20.94
CA ILE A 20 -1.42 13.64 21.87
C ILE A 20 -0.35 13.95 22.92
N PRO A 21 -0.65 13.87 24.23
CA PRO A 21 0.34 14.13 25.27
C PRO A 21 1.60 13.28 25.10
N SER A 22 2.76 13.87 25.36
CA SER A 22 4.07 13.21 25.23
C SER A 22 4.17 11.96 26.10
N GLU A 23 3.70 12.02 27.35
CA GLU A 23 3.75 10.94 28.35
C GLU A 23 2.57 9.94 28.26
N SER A 24 1.91 9.88 27.10
CA SER A 24 0.84 8.92 26.85
C SER A 24 1.35 7.56 26.36
N VAL A 25 0.57 6.52 26.63
CA VAL A 25 0.80 5.17 26.11
C VAL A 25 0.12 5.04 24.75
N LYS A 26 0.89 4.64 23.72
CA LYS A 26 0.43 4.54 22.33
C LYS A 26 0.59 3.11 21.83
N ILE A 27 -0.53 2.46 21.51
CA ILE A 27 -0.55 1.11 20.92
C ILE A 27 -0.80 1.22 19.42
N LEU A 28 0.17 0.80 18.63
CA LEU A 28 0.06 0.78 17.17
C LEU A 28 -0.60 -0.50 16.67
N LEU A 29 -1.62 -0.38 15.83
CA LEU A 29 -2.27 -1.53 15.19
C LEU A 29 -1.65 -1.77 13.81
N LEU A 30 -1.04 -2.92 13.61
CA LEU A 30 -0.48 -3.35 12.32
C LEU A 30 -1.20 -4.59 11.80
N GLY A 31 -1.25 -4.75 10.49
CA GLY A 31 -1.85 -5.92 9.85
C GLY A 31 -2.41 -5.61 8.46
N ALA A 32 -2.69 -6.66 7.70
CA ALA A 32 -3.23 -6.55 6.35
C ALA A 32 -4.62 -5.87 6.34
N ILE A 33 -5.10 -5.47 5.16
CA ILE A 33 -6.52 -5.13 4.98
C ILE A 33 -7.40 -6.27 5.49
N GLY A 34 -8.48 -5.92 6.18
CA GLY A 34 -9.45 -6.88 6.70
C GLY A 34 -8.94 -7.75 7.85
N SER A 35 -7.77 -7.45 8.43
CA SER A 35 -7.23 -8.23 9.56
C SER A 35 -7.96 -8.04 10.88
N GLY A 36 -8.88 -7.06 10.97
CA GLY A 36 -9.67 -6.77 12.17
C GLY A 36 -9.17 -5.60 13.03
N LYS A 37 -8.24 -4.77 12.54
CA LYS A 37 -7.74 -3.57 13.24
C LYS A 37 -8.89 -2.61 13.63
N SER A 38 -9.68 -2.18 12.66
CA SER A 38 -10.79 -1.26 12.90
C SER A 38 -11.93 -1.92 13.70
N SER A 39 -12.18 -3.22 13.52
CA SER A 39 -13.12 -3.99 14.35
C SER A 39 -12.70 -4.05 15.81
N PHE A 40 -11.40 -4.07 16.11
CA PHE A 40 -10.89 -3.99 17.48
C PHE A 40 -11.21 -2.64 18.13
N ILE A 41 -11.03 -1.54 17.39
CA ILE A 41 -11.38 -0.18 17.86
C ILE A 41 -12.88 -0.06 18.09
N GLU A 42 -13.70 -0.57 17.17
CA GLU A 42 -15.16 -0.57 17.33
C GLU A 42 -15.62 -1.45 18.50
N ALA A 43 -14.98 -2.60 18.73
CA ALA A 43 -15.27 -3.42 19.90
C ALA A 43 -15.00 -2.66 21.20
N LEU A 44 -13.94 -1.85 21.27
CA LEU A 44 -13.66 -0.99 22.44
C LEU A 44 -14.72 0.09 22.66
N ALA A 45 -15.40 0.56 21.61
CA ALA A 45 -16.47 1.56 21.72
C ALA A 45 -17.71 1.05 22.47
N GLY A 46 -17.90 -0.27 22.53
CA GLY A 46 -19.01 -0.91 23.22
C GLY A 46 -20.32 -0.96 22.45
N LYS A 47 -21.34 -1.61 23.04
CA LYS A 47 -22.65 -1.83 22.39
C LYS A 47 -23.38 -0.48 22.20
N GLY A 48 -23.46 -0.01 20.96
CA GLY A 48 -24.23 1.19 20.58
C GLY A 48 -23.41 2.31 19.94
N HIS A 49 -22.08 2.25 19.98
CA HIS A 49 -21.21 3.24 19.35
C HIS A 49 -20.59 2.67 18.07
N GLN A 50 -21.26 2.86 16.94
CA GLN A 50 -20.68 2.59 15.62
C GLN A 50 -19.91 3.83 15.17
N LEU A 51 -18.58 3.75 15.18
CA LEU A 51 -17.73 4.79 14.63
C LEU A 51 -17.79 4.83 13.09
N GLY A 52 -18.31 3.76 12.47
CA GLY A 52 -18.39 3.62 11.01
C GLY A 52 -17.02 3.45 10.36
N ILE A 53 -16.04 2.93 11.11
CA ILE A 53 -14.66 2.74 10.66
C ILE A 53 -14.39 1.29 10.27
N SER A 54 -15.20 0.34 10.74
CA SER A 54 -15.21 -1.03 10.25
C SER A 54 -16.28 -1.17 9.15
N GLY A 55 -15.83 -1.17 7.90
CA GLY A 55 -16.66 -1.44 6.73
C GLY A 55 -16.40 -2.85 6.21
N GLY A 56 -17.46 -3.60 5.89
CA GLY A 56 -17.35 -4.88 5.15
C GLY A 56 -17.03 -4.71 3.66
N THR A 57 -16.66 -3.50 3.23
CA THR A 57 -16.34 -3.16 1.84
C THR A 57 -14.93 -3.61 1.48
N LEU A 58 -14.74 -4.06 0.23
CA LEU A 58 -13.43 -4.49 -0.30
C LEU A 58 -12.42 -3.32 -0.42
N GLU A 59 -12.87 -2.07 -0.39
CA GLU A 59 -11.99 -0.90 -0.37
C GLU A 59 -11.57 -0.55 1.06
N SER A 60 -10.27 -0.31 1.23
CA SER A 60 -9.68 0.13 2.50
C SER A 60 -10.30 1.46 2.96
N VAL A 61 -11.02 1.42 4.08
CA VAL A 61 -11.65 2.61 4.69
C VAL A 61 -10.58 3.51 5.34
N THR A 62 -9.55 2.92 5.95
CA THR A 62 -8.48 3.65 6.63
C THR A 62 -7.35 4.01 5.66
N GLN A 63 -7.29 5.28 5.25
CA GLN A 63 -6.26 5.79 4.31
C GLN A 63 -5.11 6.53 5.01
N ASN A 64 -5.30 6.97 6.26
CA ASN A 64 -4.30 7.70 7.04
C ASN A 64 -4.11 7.08 8.42
N VAL A 65 -2.99 7.40 9.09
CA VAL A 65 -2.76 7.00 10.48
C VAL A 65 -3.62 7.88 11.38
N GLU A 66 -4.45 7.25 12.21
CA GLU A 66 -5.39 7.94 13.10
C GLU A 66 -5.23 7.46 14.54
N ALA A 67 -5.45 8.35 15.51
CA ALA A 67 -5.37 8.02 16.92
C ALA A 67 -6.74 8.08 17.59
N PHE A 68 -6.94 7.20 18.56
CA PHE A 68 -8.16 7.08 19.32
C PHE A 68 -7.82 6.95 20.80
N LYS A 69 -8.36 7.85 21.63
CA LYS A 69 -8.21 7.81 23.08
C LYS A 69 -9.13 6.74 23.66
N VAL A 70 -8.58 5.85 24.47
CA VAL A 70 -9.38 4.94 25.30
C VAL A 70 -9.84 5.72 26.52
N VAL A 71 -11.15 5.86 26.68
CA VAL A 71 -11.78 6.61 27.77
C VAL A 71 -12.08 5.66 28.93
N ASN A 72 -11.97 6.17 30.16
CA ASN A 72 -12.16 5.41 31.40
C ASN A 72 -11.16 4.26 31.59
N MET A 73 -9.98 4.38 30.97
CA MET A 73 -8.84 3.50 31.18
C MET A 73 -7.55 4.31 31.15
N HIS A 74 -6.65 4.06 32.10
CA HIS A 74 -5.31 4.64 32.14
C HIS A 74 -4.29 3.61 32.60
N VAL A 75 -3.02 3.93 32.37
CA VAL A 75 -1.88 3.09 32.75
C VAL A 75 -1.18 3.74 33.94
N GLU A 76 -0.98 3.00 35.02
CA GLU A 76 -0.26 3.43 36.21
C GLU A 76 1.12 2.77 36.24
N TRP A 77 2.18 3.58 36.28
CA TRP A 77 3.57 3.11 36.31
C TRP A 77 4.15 3.08 37.73
N ASP A 78 3.67 4.00 38.56
CA ASP A 78 3.84 4.08 40.00
C ASP A 78 2.57 4.72 40.60
N ALA A 79 2.51 4.87 41.93
CA ALA A 79 1.33 5.42 42.60
C ALA A 79 1.01 6.89 42.25
N THR A 80 1.82 7.56 41.43
CA THR A 80 1.73 9.00 41.15
C THR A 80 1.58 9.34 39.67
N ILE A 81 2.00 8.47 38.75
CA ILE A 81 1.97 8.74 37.31
C ILE A 81 0.86 7.93 36.62
N GLN A 82 -0.13 8.65 36.11
CA GLN A 82 -1.23 8.12 35.30
C GLN A 82 -1.07 8.57 33.85
N SER A 83 -0.86 7.62 32.94
CA SER A 83 -0.75 7.88 31.51
C SER A 83 -2.05 7.53 30.79
N SER A 84 -2.53 8.46 29.96
CA SER A 84 -3.65 8.17 29.04
C SER A 84 -3.26 7.15 27.99
N LEU A 85 -4.22 6.31 27.58
CA LEU A 85 -4.03 5.26 26.59
C LEU A 85 -4.62 5.66 25.22
N TYR A 86 -3.83 5.48 24.17
CA TYR A 86 -4.21 5.74 22.79
C TYR A 86 -3.99 4.50 21.92
N ILE A 87 -4.97 4.24 21.05
CA ILE A 87 -4.89 3.26 19.97
C ILE A 87 -4.61 4.00 18.68
N VAL A 88 -3.57 3.59 17.96
CA VAL A 88 -3.14 4.19 16.70
C VAL A 88 -3.48 3.22 15.57
N ASP A 89 -4.55 3.52 14.82
CA ASP A 89 -4.94 2.77 13.64
C ASP A 89 -4.06 3.13 12.45
N THR A 90 -3.71 2.14 11.63
CA THR A 90 -2.94 2.35 10.41
C THR A 90 -3.71 1.88 9.20
N PRO A 91 -3.42 2.42 8.00
CA PRO A 91 -3.82 1.77 6.76
C PRO A 91 -3.38 0.30 6.75
N GLY A 92 -4.16 -0.54 6.07
CA GLY A 92 -3.86 -1.96 5.97
C GLY A 92 -2.66 -2.21 5.05
N PHE A 93 -1.78 -3.12 5.46
CA PHE A 93 -0.74 -3.64 4.55
C PHE A 93 -1.39 -4.48 3.45
N SER A 94 -0.66 -4.71 2.35
CA SER A 94 -1.16 -5.44 1.17
C SER A 94 -2.40 -4.78 0.53
N ASP A 95 -2.49 -3.46 0.63
CA ASP A 95 -3.49 -2.62 -0.03
C ASP A 95 -3.16 -2.45 -1.52
N THR A 96 -4.15 -2.57 -2.41
CA THR A 96 -3.93 -2.44 -3.85
C THR A 96 -3.60 -1.02 -4.29
N LYS A 97 -4.03 -0.02 -3.52
CA LYS A 97 -3.87 1.42 -3.76
C LYS A 97 -2.69 2.02 -2.99
N ILE A 98 -2.44 1.56 -1.76
CA ILE A 98 -1.37 2.09 -0.88
C ILE A 98 -0.21 1.10 -0.80
N SER A 99 1.01 1.55 -1.08
CA SER A 99 2.22 0.72 -0.95
C SER A 99 2.69 0.60 0.49
N GLU A 100 3.43 -0.47 0.79
CA GLU A 100 4.04 -0.68 2.10
C GLU A 100 5.02 0.43 2.46
N LEU A 101 5.73 0.99 1.47
CA LEU A 101 6.59 2.16 1.65
C LEU A 101 5.78 3.40 2.05
N GLU A 102 4.62 3.62 1.42
CA GLU A 102 3.76 4.74 1.76
C GLU A 102 3.20 4.60 3.18
N ILE A 103 2.78 3.40 3.59
CA ILE A 103 2.33 3.13 4.97
C ILE A 103 3.45 3.43 5.97
N VAL A 104 4.66 2.95 5.68
CA VAL A 104 5.87 3.21 6.50
C VAL A 104 6.16 4.70 6.63
N ASN A 105 6.11 5.45 5.51
CA ASN A 105 6.35 6.89 5.52
C ASN A 105 5.28 7.65 6.33
N LYS A 106 4.00 7.28 6.18
CA LYS A 106 2.90 7.86 6.97
C LYS A 106 3.09 7.62 8.47
N LEU A 107 3.57 6.44 8.85
CA LEU A 107 3.85 6.10 10.24
C LEU A 107 5.05 6.88 10.80
N GLU A 108 6.13 7.01 10.04
CA GLU A 108 7.28 7.84 10.45
C GLU A 108 6.89 9.31 10.63
N GLU A 109 6.11 9.86 9.69
CA GLU A 109 5.62 11.24 9.80
C GLU A 109 4.71 11.43 11.02
N TRP A 110 3.79 10.49 11.24
CA TRP A 110 2.93 10.51 12.41
C TRP A 110 3.73 10.40 13.72
N ARG A 111 4.77 9.56 13.76
CA ARG A 111 5.67 9.40 14.93
C ARG A 111 6.45 10.68 15.22
N LYS A 112 6.96 11.37 14.19
CA LYS A 112 7.68 12.64 14.37
C LYS A 112 6.80 13.70 15.01
N GLN A 113 5.51 13.71 14.68
CA GLN A 113 4.54 14.67 15.21
C GLN A 113 4.02 14.27 16.60
N ASN A 114 3.85 12.99 16.88
CA ASN A 114 3.13 12.50 18.07
C ASN A 114 4.02 11.75 19.09
N GLY A 115 5.33 11.63 18.83
CA GLY A 115 6.29 10.94 19.68
C GLY A 115 6.29 9.42 19.51
N TYR A 116 6.90 8.72 20.48
CA TYR A 116 7.18 7.28 20.40
C TYR A 116 5.93 6.40 20.54
N ILE A 117 5.95 5.28 19.82
CA ILE A 117 5.01 4.17 20.03
C ILE A 117 5.45 3.40 21.29
N SER A 118 4.50 2.97 22.11
CA SER A 118 4.77 2.21 23.34
C SER A 118 4.67 0.70 23.11
N TYR A 119 3.72 0.27 22.26
CA TYR A 119 3.41 -1.14 22.05
C TYR A 119 2.87 -1.39 20.64
N VAL A 120 3.02 -2.61 20.13
CA VAL A 120 2.52 -3.00 18.81
C VAL A 120 1.55 -4.18 18.91
N PHE A 121 0.38 -4.05 18.32
CA PHE A 121 -0.52 -5.17 18.05
C PHE A 121 -0.46 -5.54 16.58
N TYR A 122 -0.04 -6.77 16.29
CA TYR A 122 -0.08 -7.32 14.94
C TYR A 122 -1.30 -8.22 14.75
N PHE A 123 -2.23 -7.79 13.91
CA PHE A 123 -3.48 -8.48 13.62
C PHE A 123 -3.35 -9.43 12.45
N CYS A 124 -3.81 -10.67 12.64
CA CYS A 124 -3.94 -11.65 11.58
C CYS A 124 -5.24 -12.45 11.71
N ARG A 125 -5.94 -12.68 10.59
CA ARG A 125 -7.17 -13.48 10.56
C ARG A 125 -6.82 -14.93 10.86
N ILE A 126 -7.56 -15.62 11.73
CA ILE A 126 -7.34 -17.05 12.00
C ILE A 126 -7.88 -17.97 10.88
N THR A 127 -8.81 -17.45 10.07
CA THR A 127 -9.51 -18.18 9.01
C THR A 127 -8.72 -18.36 7.72
N ASP A 128 -7.56 -17.71 7.58
CA ASP A 128 -6.69 -17.91 6.43
C ASP A 128 -6.13 -19.33 6.37
N THR A 129 -6.59 -20.11 5.39
CA THR A 129 -6.18 -21.51 5.22
C THR A 129 -4.75 -21.66 4.71
N ARG A 130 -4.20 -20.60 4.10
CA ARG A 130 -2.81 -20.51 3.60
C ARG A 130 -2.26 -19.12 3.88
N LEU A 131 -0.95 -19.03 4.12
CA LEU A 131 -0.23 -17.76 4.09
C LEU A 131 0.20 -17.47 2.63
N PRO A 132 -0.50 -16.58 1.90
CA PRO A 132 -0.12 -16.20 0.54
C PRO A 132 1.25 -15.51 0.53
N GLY A 133 1.86 -15.38 -0.65
CA GLY A 133 3.18 -14.75 -0.80
C GLY A 133 3.26 -13.35 -0.16
N SER A 134 2.23 -12.52 -0.38
CA SER A 134 2.06 -11.21 0.25
C SER A 134 1.98 -11.30 1.77
N GLY A 135 1.19 -12.23 2.31
CA GLY A 135 1.08 -12.47 3.75
C GLY A 135 2.40 -12.92 4.39
N ARG A 136 3.20 -13.74 3.69
CA ARG A 136 4.55 -14.13 4.14
C ARG A 136 5.52 -12.94 4.13
N ARG A 137 5.45 -12.08 3.11
CA ARG A 137 6.26 -10.85 3.07
C ARG A 137 5.89 -9.91 4.19
N LEU A 138 4.59 -9.66 4.40
CA LEU A 138 4.12 -8.84 5.50
C LEU A 138 4.62 -9.38 6.84
N MET A 139 4.51 -10.69 7.07
CA MET A 139 5.03 -11.30 8.29
C MET A 139 6.54 -11.11 8.44
N LYS A 140 7.34 -11.17 7.36
CA LYS A 140 8.77 -10.82 7.40
C LYS A 140 8.98 -9.35 7.75
N ILE A 141 8.21 -8.43 7.16
CA ILE A 141 8.25 -6.99 7.49
C ILE A 141 7.99 -6.80 8.98
N ILE A 142 6.92 -7.36 9.52
CA ILE A 142 6.58 -7.23 10.96
C ILE A 142 7.68 -7.81 11.85
N ARG A 143 8.27 -8.95 11.46
CA ARG A 143 9.40 -9.56 12.19
C ARG A 143 10.71 -8.79 12.07
N SER A 144 10.86 -7.95 11.07
CA SER A 144 12.02 -7.09 10.86
C SER A 144 11.86 -5.71 11.52
N LEU A 145 10.68 -5.41 12.09
CA LEU A 145 10.50 -4.20 12.88
C LEU A 145 11.41 -4.25 14.11
N ASP A 146 12.04 -3.12 14.40
CA ASP A 146 12.84 -2.90 15.60
C ASP A 146 11.94 -2.68 16.84
N VAL A 147 11.19 -3.74 17.16
CA VAL A 147 10.26 -3.80 18.28
C VAL A 147 10.74 -4.90 19.20
N LEU A 148 11.03 -4.52 20.45
CA LEU A 148 11.37 -5.45 21.52
C LEU A 148 10.27 -6.52 21.62
N PRO A 149 10.60 -7.82 21.70
CA PRO A 149 9.59 -8.88 21.68
C PRO A 149 8.49 -8.70 22.73
N ARG A 150 8.85 -8.30 23.96
CA ARG A 150 7.91 -7.99 25.05
C ARG A 150 6.97 -6.81 24.80
N CYS A 151 7.24 -5.97 23.81
CA CYS A 151 6.44 -4.80 23.44
C CYS A 151 5.52 -5.07 22.24
N MET A 152 5.25 -6.35 21.94
CA MET A 152 4.43 -6.77 20.82
C MET A 152 3.48 -7.90 21.20
N THR A 153 2.25 -7.83 20.71
CA THR A 153 1.28 -8.92 20.80
C THR A 153 0.74 -9.27 19.41
N VAL A 154 0.74 -10.55 19.08
CA VAL A 154 0.04 -11.09 17.92
C VAL A 154 -1.42 -11.32 18.28
N VAL A 155 -2.32 -10.58 17.64
CA VAL A 155 -3.77 -10.66 17.86
C VAL A 155 -4.40 -11.45 16.73
N THR A 156 -4.97 -12.62 17.06
CA THR A 156 -5.68 -13.46 16.09
C THR A 156 -7.17 -13.12 16.10
N THR A 157 -7.74 -12.89 14.91
CA THR A 157 -9.13 -12.39 14.75
C THR A 157 -10.01 -13.36 13.97
N MET A 158 -11.30 -13.02 13.83
CA MET A 158 -12.32 -13.78 13.08
C MET A 158 -12.74 -15.10 13.74
N TRP A 159 -12.47 -15.27 15.04
CA TRP A 159 -12.91 -16.44 15.81
C TRP A 159 -14.43 -16.55 15.88
N ASP A 160 -15.10 -15.40 16.00
CA ASP A 160 -16.56 -15.23 16.02
C ASP A 160 -17.25 -15.62 14.69
N THR A 161 -16.50 -15.71 13.60
CA THR A 161 -17.03 -16.07 12.27
C THR A 161 -17.08 -17.58 12.01
N ILE A 162 -16.54 -18.39 12.94
CA ILE A 162 -16.36 -19.84 12.74
C ILE A 162 -17.54 -20.60 13.36
N CYS A 163 -18.46 -21.06 12.50
CA CYS A 163 -19.66 -21.77 12.98
C CYS A 163 -19.54 -23.30 12.98
N ARG A 164 -18.60 -23.89 12.22
CA ARG A 164 -18.48 -25.35 12.05
C ARG A 164 -17.35 -25.92 12.88
N GLU A 165 -17.56 -27.07 13.51
CA GLU A 165 -16.57 -27.71 14.39
C GLU A 165 -15.27 -28.06 13.65
N GLU A 166 -15.34 -28.53 12.39
CA GLU A 166 -14.13 -28.82 11.61
C GLU A 166 -13.36 -27.56 11.26
N ALA A 167 -14.06 -26.44 11.03
CA ALA A 167 -13.43 -25.15 10.79
C ALA A 167 -12.75 -24.62 12.06
N LEU A 168 -13.37 -24.82 13.23
CA LEU A 168 -12.77 -24.48 14.52
C LEU A 168 -11.52 -25.31 14.79
N LYS A 169 -11.56 -26.64 14.56
CA LYS A 169 -10.38 -27.52 14.68
C LYS A 169 -9.23 -27.04 13.79
N ARG A 170 -9.51 -26.63 12.55
CA ARG A 170 -8.49 -26.05 11.64
C ARG A 170 -7.93 -24.73 12.15
N ALA A 171 -8.79 -23.85 12.68
CA ALA A 171 -8.37 -22.57 13.24
C ALA A 171 -7.49 -22.76 14.50
N GLU A 172 -7.87 -23.66 15.40
CA GLU A 172 -7.05 -24.03 16.58
C GLU A 172 -5.71 -24.63 16.17
N THR A 173 -5.70 -25.54 15.20
CA THR A 173 -4.45 -26.10 14.64
C THR A 173 -3.55 -24.98 14.11
N ARG A 174 -4.13 -24.00 13.40
CA ARG A 174 -3.38 -22.86 12.88
C ARG A 174 -2.91 -21.92 13.98
N PHE A 175 -3.70 -21.70 15.03
CA PHE A 175 -3.28 -20.92 16.20
C PHE A 175 -2.05 -21.55 16.85
N GLY A 176 -2.07 -22.87 17.07
CA GLY A 176 -0.90 -23.62 17.55
C GLY A 176 0.29 -23.47 16.62
N TYR A 177 0.11 -23.58 15.30
CA TYR A 177 1.20 -23.35 14.34
C TYR A 177 1.76 -21.91 14.39
N LEU A 178 0.90 -20.91 14.57
CA LEU A 178 1.34 -19.52 14.74
C LEU A 178 2.17 -19.36 16.02
N GLN A 179 1.76 -19.99 17.11
CA GLN A 179 2.44 -19.94 18.41
C GLN A 179 3.76 -20.74 18.41
N ASP A 180 3.72 -22.00 17.98
CA ASP A 180 4.79 -22.99 18.20
C ASP A 180 5.82 -23.06 17.07
N ALA A 181 5.54 -22.45 15.92
CA ALA A 181 6.45 -22.46 14.79
C ALA A 181 6.73 -21.05 14.24
N ILE A 182 5.68 -20.27 13.97
CA ILE A 182 5.86 -18.98 13.30
C ILE A 182 6.41 -17.93 14.26
N TRP A 183 5.81 -17.75 15.43
CA TRP A 183 6.18 -16.70 16.38
C TRP A 183 7.00 -17.21 17.56
N LYS A 184 7.29 -18.51 17.60
CA LYS A 184 7.97 -19.18 18.73
C LYS A 184 9.19 -18.43 19.23
N ASP A 185 10.12 -18.09 18.34
CA ASP A 185 11.36 -17.39 18.71
C ASP A 185 11.11 -16.03 19.38
N ARG A 186 10.06 -15.31 18.98
CA ARG A 186 9.68 -14.03 19.59
C ARG A 186 8.84 -14.22 20.85
N ILE A 187 7.99 -15.24 20.89
CA ILE A 187 7.17 -15.61 22.06
C ILE A 187 8.06 -16.05 23.21
N ASP A 188 9.09 -16.87 22.94
CA ASP A 188 10.09 -17.29 23.91
C ASP A 188 10.84 -16.08 24.53
N LEU A 189 10.85 -14.94 23.82
CA LEU A 189 11.43 -13.66 24.27
C LEU A 189 10.39 -12.67 24.85
N GLY A 190 9.13 -13.09 24.98
CA GLY A 190 8.07 -12.33 25.65
C GLY A 190 7.00 -11.71 24.74
N THR A 191 7.00 -11.97 23.43
CA THR A 191 5.87 -11.57 22.57
C THR A 191 4.60 -12.30 22.98
N GLY A 192 3.51 -11.55 23.16
CA GLY A 192 2.19 -12.14 23.44
C GLY A 192 1.55 -12.72 22.18
N ILE A 193 0.69 -13.72 22.34
CA ILE A 193 -0.24 -14.16 21.30
C ILE A 193 -1.61 -14.42 21.92
N VAL A 194 -2.66 -13.83 21.34
CA VAL A 194 -4.01 -13.81 21.95
C VAL A 194 -5.11 -14.00 20.91
N LYS A 195 -6.27 -14.45 21.37
CA LYS A 195 -7.50 -14.57 20.57
C LYS A 195 -8.39 -13.37 20.83
N PHE A 196 -8.77 -12.66 19.77
CA PHE A 196 -9.75 -11.59 19.82
C PHE A 196 -11.07 -12.09 19.22
N ASN A 197 -12.10 -12.15 20.06
CA ASN A 197 -13.41 -12.72 19.72
C ASN A 197 -14.42 -11.67 19.26
N ASN A 198 -13.95 -10.50 18.81
CA ASN A 198 -14.80 -9.43 18.29
C ASN A 198 -15.88 -8.94 19.27
N THR A 199 -15.56 -8.96 20.58
CA THR A 199 -16.42 -8.42 21.64
C THR A 199 -15.64 -7.40 22.47
N GLN A 200 -16.36 -6.46 23.09
CA GLN A 200 -15.75 -5.47 23.98
C GLN A 200 -14.96 -6.14 25.11
N SER A 201 -15.49 -7.18 25.76
CA SER A 201 -14.77 -7.93 26.80
C SER A 201 -13.44 -8.45 26.29
N SER A 202 -13.43 -9.13 25.14
CA SER A 202 -12.18 -9.64 24.56
C SER A 202 -11.22 -8.53 24.13
N ALA A 203 -11.70 -7.36 23.69
CA ALA A 203 -10.83 -6.24 23.35
C ALA A 203 -10.15 -5.66 24.61
N VAL A 204 -10.91 -5.54 25.70
CA VAL A 204 -10.42 -5.05 27.00
C VAL A 204 -9.43 -6.04 27.62
N GLU A 205 -9.70 -7.35 27.55
CA GLU A 205 -8.76 -8.40 27.94
C GLU A 205 -7.44 -8.34 27.17
N VAL A 206 -7.50 -8.11 25.85
CA VAL A 206 -6.31 -7.93 25.01
C VAL A 206 -5.50 -6.70 25.43
N LEU A 207 -6.14 -5.58 25.80
CA LEU A 207 -5.45 -4.42 26.35
C LEU A 207 -4.79 -4.74 27.68
N MET A 208 -5.53 -5.30 28.64
CA MET A 208 -5.02 -5.59 29.99
C MET A 208 -3.89 -6.64 30.00
N GLY A 209 -3.83 -7.51 28.99
CA GLY A 209 -2.77 -8.51 28.85
C GLY A 209 -1.41 -7.96 28.39
N VAL A 210 -1.28 -6.65 28.18
CA VAL A 210 -0.05 -6.01 27.73
C VAL A 210 0.93 -5.78 28.89
N SER A 211 2.18 -6.21 28.71
CA SER A 211 3.29 -5.86 29.60
C SER A 211 4.06 -4.68 29.01
N TYR A 212 4.00 -3.52 29.66
CA TYR A 212 4.70 -2.34 29.14
C TYR A 212 6.13 -2.22 29.65
N SER A 213 7.03 -1.93 28.73
CA SER A 213 8.37 -1.43 28.98
C SER A 213 8.49 -0.07 28.32
N TRP A 214 9.18 0.89 28.96
CA TRP A 214 9.49 2.15 28.29
C TRP A 214 10.40 1.89 27.08
N LEU A 215 10.13 2.66 26.02
CA LEU A 215 10.80 2.74 24.71
C LEU A 215 10.52 1.61 23.71
N VAL A 216 9.71 1.92 22.69
CA VAL A 216 9.83 1.34 21.35
C VAL A 216 10.15 2.47 20.38
N ALA A 217 11.39 2.51 19.89
CA ALA A 217 11.72 3.31 18.73
C ALA A 217 11.44 2.46 17.49
N LEU A 218 10.19 2.48 16.99
CA LEU A 218 9.87 1.94 15.67
C LEU A 218 10.64 2.78 14.65
N SER A 219 11.79 2.27 14.22
CA SER A 219 12.66 2.92 13.22
C SER A 219 12.49 2.23 11.88
N LEU A 220 11.92 2.95 10.93
CA LEU A 220 11.64 2.47 9.58
C LEU A 220 12.55 3.16 8.55
N HIS A 221 13.78 3.49 8.95
CA HIS A 221 14.75 4.17 8.08
C HIS A 221 15.26 3.27 6.94
N ASN A 222 15.81 3.89 5.90
CA ASN A 222 16.37 3.21 4.73
C ASN A 222 17.53 2.24 5.06
N ASP A 223 18.17 2.39 6.21
CA ASP A 223 19.22 1.47 6.70
C ASP A 223 18.66 0.33 7.57
N SER A 224 17.33 0.30 7.79
CA SER A 224 16.65 -0.75 8.55
C SER A 224 16.63 -2.07 7.76
N PRO A 225 16.64 -3.24 8.43
CA PRO A 225 16.39 -4.54 7.80
C PRO A 225 15.08 -4.64 7.00
N LEU A 226 14.21 -3.63 7.15
CA LEU A 226 12.96 -3.47 6.42
C LEU A 226 13.14 -2.96 5.00
N ALA A 227 14.12 -2.09 4.75
CA ALA A 227 14.32 -1.45 3.46
C ALA A 227 14.40 -2.43 2.28
N PRO A 228 15.14 -3.56 2.37
CA PRO A 228 15.14 -4.58 1.30
C PRO A 228 13.77 -5.20 1.06
N LEU A 229 12.99 -5.44 2.13
CA LEU A 229 11.67 -6.07 2.04
C LEU A 229 10.63 -5.13 1.41
N ILE A 230 10.68 -3.85 1.80
CA ILE A 230 9.82 -2.79 1.27
C ILE A 230 10.17 -2.50 -0.19
N LEU A 231 11.46 -2.46 -0.53
CA LEU A 231 11.88 -2.30 -1.92
C LEU A 231 11.43 -3.50 -2.77
N ALA A 232 11.63 -4.74 -2.30
CA ALA A 232 11.21 -5.93 -3.03
C ALA A 232 9.68 -5.96 -3.26
N GLU A 233 8.91 -5.46 -2.29
CA GLU A 233 7.47 -5.26 -2.40
C GLU A 233 7.13 -4.27 -3.53
N LEU A 234 7.73 -3.08 -3.49
CA LEU A 234 7.46 -2.02 -4.46
C LEU A 234 7.87 -2.41 -5.89
N LEU A 235 8.99 -3.12 -6.03
CA LEU A 235 9.43 -3.67 -7.32
C LEU A 235 8.43 -4.69 -7.87
N GLU A 236 7.89 -5.58 -7.03
CA GLU A 236 6.86 -6.52 -7.46
C GLU A 236 5.58 -5.79 -7.88
N ARG A 237 5.16 -4.74 -7.16
CA ARG A 237 4.01 -3.91 -7.54
C ARG A 237 4.18 -3.29 -8.92
N ILE A 238 5.35 -2.73 -9.20
CA ILE A 238 5.67 -2.15 -10.51
C ILE A 238 5.58 -3.23 -11.60
N GLN A 239 6.23 -4.38 -11.39
CA GLN A 239 6.19 -5.48 -12.37
C GLN A 239 4.77 -6.01 -12.61
N ASN A 240 3.96 -6.13 -11.55
CA ASN A 240 2.56 -6.55 -11.65
C ASN A 240 1.73 -5.53 -12.44
N ALA A 241 1.85 -4.25 -12.12
CA ALA A 241 1.12 -3.18 -12.79
C ALA A 241 1.57 -2.99 -14.26
N GLN A 242 2.85 -3.23 -14.57
CA GLN A 242 3.34 -3.25 -15.95
C GLN A 242 2.71 -4.40 -16.76
N ARG A 243 2.66 -5.61 -16.19
CA ARG A 243 2.01 -6.77 -16.84
C ARG A 243 0.51 -6.56 -17.05
N GLU A 244 -0.17 -6.01 -16.05
CA GLU A 244 -1.58 -5.63 -16.13
C GLU A 244 -1.82 -4.63 -17.27
N ARG A 245 -1.00 -3.58 -17.33
CA ARG A 245 -1.04 -2.58 -18.41
C ARG A 245 -0.82 -3.20 -19.79
N GLU A 246 0.16 -4.08 -19.94
CA GLU A 246 0.47 -4.71 -21.23
C GLU A 246 -0.70 -5.58 -21.72
N ALA A 247 -1.29 -6.38 -20.83
CA ALA A 247 -2.48 -7.18 -21.15
C ALA A 247 -3.65 -6.29 -21.62
N MET A 248 -3.91 -5.18 -20.91
CA MET A 248 -4.96 -4.24 -21.30
C MET A 248 -4.68 -3.56 -22.65
N ILE A 249 -3.42 -3.19 -22.93
CA ILE A 249 -3.05 -2.65 -24.25
C ILE A 249 -3.31 -3.69 -25.34
N ASP A 250 -2.98 -4.95 -25.11
CA ASP A 250 -3.21 -6.03 -26.07
C ASP A 250 -4.69 -6.28 -26.33
N ASP A 251 -5.52 -6.22 -25.29
CA ASP A 251 -6.97 -6.31 -25.43
C ASP A 251 -7.52 -5.12 -26.20
N ARG A 252 -7.06 -3.88 -25.94
CA ARG A 252 -7.44 -2.71 -26.73
C ARG A 252 -7.00 -2.82 -28.20
N ILE A 253 -5.83 -3.39 -28.48
CA ILE A 253 -5.39 -3.66 -29.87
C ILE A 253 -6.38 -4.61 -30.57
N ARG A 254 -6.90 -5.62 -29.87
CA ARG A 254 -7.91 -6.54 -30.43
C ARG A 254 -9.21 -5.80 -30.76
N LEU A 255 -9.62 -4.86 -29.92
CA LEU A 255 -10.83 -4.03 -30.12
C LEU A 255 -10.76 -3.09 -31.32
N LEU A 256 -9.56 -2.81 -31.84
CA LEU A 256 -9.42 -2.05 -33.09
C LEU A 256 -10.04 -2.81 -34.28
N ASN A 257 -9.94 -4.14 -34.28
CA ASN A 257 -10.49 -5.01 -35.33
C ASN A 257 -11.93 -5.47 -35.03
N SER A 258 -12.25 -5.70 -33.76
CA SER A 258 -13.57 -6.17 -33.30
C SER A 258 -14.12 -5.23 -32.23
N PRO A 259 -14.83 -4.15 -32.61
CA PRO A 259 -15.24 -3.12 -31.66
C PRO A 259 -16.27 -3.61 -30.65
N ASP A 260 -16.01 -3.28 -29.38
CA ASP A 260 -16.92 -3.40 -28.24
C ASP A 260 -16.71 -2.15 -27.39
N HIS A 261 -17.65 -1.21 -27.45
CA HIS A 261 -17.50 0.10 -26.82
C HIS A 261 -17.59 0.02 -25.30
N ASP A 262 -18.41 -0.90 -24.75
CA ASP A 262 -18.55 -1.06 -23.30
C ASP A 262 -17.25 -1.61 -22.72
N LEU A 263 -16.66 -2.62 -23.38
CA LEU A 263 -15.38 -3.16 -22.99
C LEU A 263 -14.24 -2.14 -23.16
N ASP A 264 -14.21 -1.37 -24.25
CA ASP A 264 -13.17 -0.34 -24.44
C ASP A 264 -13.26 0.75 -23.36
N CYS A 265 -14.48 1.19 -22.99
CA CYS A 265 -14.67 2.15 -21.91
C CYS A 265 -14.13 1.64 -20.55
N ILE A 266 -14.39 0.37 -20.23
CA ILE A 266 -13.87 -0.27 -19.00
C ILE A 266 -12.34 -0.36 -19.04
N LEU A 267 -11.76 -0.75 -20.19
CA LEU A 267 -10.31 -0.84 -20.36
C LEU A 267 -9.63 0.52 -20.27
N ILE A 268 -10.21 1.58 -20.84
CA ILE A 268 -9.68 2.95 -20.73
C ILE A 268 -9.66 3.40 -19.27
N ALA A 269 -10.75 3.20 -18.54
CA ALA A 269 -10.83 3.57 -17.13
C ALA A 269 -9.80 2.79 -16.27
N SER A 270 -9.66 1.48 -16.54
CA SER A 270 -8.72 0.61 -15.83
C SER A 270 -7.26 0.95 -16.18
N LEU A 271 -6.95 1.25 -17.44
CA LEU A 271 -5.62 1.70 -17.85
C LEU A 271 -5.20 3.00 -17.16
N ARG A 272 -6.13 3.94 -16.99
CA ARG A 272 -5.88 5.18 -16.26
C ARG A 272 -5.49 4.91 -14.81
N ASP A 273 -6.25 4.04 -14.11
CA ASP A 273 -5.91 3.62 -12.74
C ASP A 273 -4.52 2.96 -12.66
N VAL A 274 -4.22 2.05 -13.59
CA VAL A 274 -2.90 1.41 -13.66
C VAL A 274 -1.78 2.42 -13.90
N HIS A 275 -1.99 3.42 -14.76
CA HIS A 275 -1.00 4.47 -15.03
C HIS A 275 -0.77 5.35 -13.80
N GLU A 276 -1.83 5.71 -13.08
CA GLU A 276 -1.73 6.47 -11.82
C GLU A 276 -0.95 5.70 -10.75
N ARG A 277 -1.24 4.39 -10.59
CA ARG A 277 -0.48 3.51 -9.69
C ARG A 277 1.00 3.42 -10.08
N LEU A 278 1.30 3.17 -11.35
CA LEU A 278 2.68 3.08 -11.84
C LEU A 278 3.45 4.38 -11.62
N ASP A 279 2.82 5.52 -11.89
CA ASP A 279 3.43 6.84 -11.65
C ASP A 279 3.75 7.02 -10.17
N ASN A 280 2.84 6.68 -9.26
CA ASN A 280 3.08 6.75 -7.81
C ASN A 280 4.24 5.84 -7.40
N TYR A 281 4.24 4.57 -7.82
CA TYR A 281 5.29 3.62 -7.46
C TYR A 281 6.68 4.02 -7.99
N ILE A 282 6.75 4.55 -9.22
CA ILE A 282 8.01 5.05 -9.79
C ILE A 282 8.50 6.28 -9.01
N GLN A 283 7.61 7.21 -8.63
CA GLN A 283 8.00 8.36 -7.79
C GLN A 283 8.51 7.90 -6.43
N GLN A 284 7.87 6.90 -5.83
CA GLN A 284 8.31 6.32 -4.56
C GLN A 284 9.71 5.71 -4.66
N LEU A 285 10.05 5.01 -5.75
CA LEU A 285 11.42 4.53 -6.00
C LEU A 285 12.44 5.66 -6.12
N VAL A 286 12.08 6.77 -6.77
CA VAL A 286 12.95 7.94 -6.89
C VAL A 286 13.24 8.56 -5.52
N VAL A 287 12.24 8.64 -4.65
CA VAL A 287 12.35 9.21 -3.30
C VAL A 287 13.09 8.26 -2.34
N PHE A 288 13.00 6.95 -2.56
CA PHE A 288 13.65 5.94 -1.71
C PHE A 288 15.15 6.20 -1.51
N GLY A 289 15.83 6.79 -2.49
CA GLY A 289 17.22 7.25 -2.34
C GLY A 289 18.27 6.14 -2.48
N PRO A 290 19.54 6.42 -2.17
CA PRO A 290 20.62 5.44 -2.31
C PRO A 290 20.44 4.29 -1.30
N LEU A 291 20.54 3.07 -1.81
CA LEU A 291 20.43 1.85 -1.01
C LEU A 291 21.64 1.65 -0.09
N PRO A 292 21.47 0.96 1.05
CA PRO A 292 22.60 0.39 1.77
C PRO A 292 23.44 -0.48 0.83
N SER A 293 24.75 -0.48 1.01
CA SER A 293 25.73 -1.20 0.16
C SER A 293 25.52 -2.72 0.08
N THR A 294 24.58 -3.27 0.84
CA THR A 294 24.20 -4.69 0.86
C THR A 294 23.20 -5.08 -0.23
N LEU A 295 22.55 -4.11 -0.90
CA LEU A 295 21.67 -4.37 -2.04
C LEU A 295 22.33 -3.93 -3.36
N ASP A 296 22.62 -4.92 -4.20
CA ASP A 296 23.07 -4.72 -5.58
C ASP A 296 21.85 -4.53 -6.52
N VAL A 297 21.08 -3.46 -6.30
CA VAL A 297 19.95 -3.10 -7.16
C VAL A 297 20.20 -1.73 -7.77
N ASP A 298 20.43 -1.71 -9.09
CA ASP A 298 20.54 -0.47 -9.87
C ASP A 298 19.16 0.17 -10.07
N LEU A 299 18.70 0.95 -9.08
CA LEU A 299 17.44 1.69 -9.11
C LEU A 299 17.29 2.57 -10.37
N PRO A 300 18.31 3.35 -10.81
CA PRO A 300 18.27 4.04 -12.10
C PRO A 300 17.91 3.13 -13.27
N SER A 301 18.51 1.95 -13.38
CA SER A 301 18.18 0.97 -14.43
C SER A 301 16.74 0.46 -14.33
N VAL A 302 16.25 0.17 -13.12
CA VAL A 302 14.86 -0.27 -12.92
C VAL A 302 13.87 0.82 -13.34
N ILE A 303 14.10 2.06 -12.89
CA ILE A 303 13.22 3.19 -13.22
C ILE A 303 13.25 3.46 -14.72
N TYR A 304 14.44 3.44 -15.34
CA TYR A 304 14.57 3.65 -16.78
C TYR A 304 13.86 2.54 -17.57
N GLN A 305 14.03 1.26 -17.19
CA GLN A 305 13.32 0.13 -17.80
C GLN A 305 11.81 0.33 -17.70
N ALA A 306 11.29 0.74 -16.53
CA ALA A 306 9.85 0.95 -16.36
C ALA A 306 9.30 2.05 -17.28
N LEU A 307 10.01 3.19 -17.37
CA LEU A 307 9.64 4.27 -18.29
C LEU A 307 9.77 3.86 -19.76
N LEU A 308 10.77 3.03 -20.08
CA LEU A 308 10.97 2.49 -21.42
C LEU A 308 9.81 1.57 -21.82
N ASP A 309 9.41 0.63 -20.96
CA ASP A 309 8.29 -0.29 -21.21
C ASP A 309 6.96 0.45 -21.41
N ILE A 310 6.72 1.51 -20.62
CA ILE A 310 5.57 2.39 -20.81
C ILE A 310 5.61 3.01 -22.21
N THR A 311 6.76 3.56 -22.61
CA THR A 311 6.96 4.20 -23.91
C THR A 311 6.82 3.20 -25.07
N LEU A 312 7.35 1.99 -24.92
CA LEU A 312 7.26 0.92 -25.92
C LEU A 312 5.81 0.42 -26.09
N GLY A 313 5.08 0.25 -25.00
CA GLY A 313 3.65 -0.11 -25.04
C GLY A 313 2.80 0.95 -25.72
N ALA A 314 3.03 2.24 -25.42
CA ALA A 314 2.33 3.34 -26.09
C ALA A 314 2.65 3.35 -27.60
N ARG A 315 3.91 3.13 -27.97
CA ARG A 315 4.33 3.00 -29.38
C ARG A 315 3.64 1.82 -30.07
N LYS A 316 3.52 0.67 -29.41
CA LYS A 316 2.82 -0.52 -29.93
C LYS A 316 1.37 -0.19 -30.26
N PHE A 317 0.68 0.51 -29.36
CA PHE A 317 -0.70 0.92 -29.57
C PHE A 317 -0.84 1.92 -30.72
N VAL A 318 0.01 2.95 -30.80
CA VAL A 318 0.01 3.90 -31.93
C VAL A 318 0.16 3.18 -33.28
N ARG A 319 1.14 2.29 -33.41
CA ARG A 319 1.34 1.52 -34.65
C ARG A 319 0.13 0.65 -34.99
N ALA A 320 -0.52 0.05 -34.01
CA ALA A 320 -1.73 -0.73 -34.24
C ALA A 320 -2.88 0.14 -34.77
N THR A 321 -3.06 1.35 -34.21
CA THR A 321 -4.07 2.31 -34.71
C THR A 321 -3.75 2.80 -36.12
N GLU A 322 -2.47 3.09 -36.45
CA GLU A 322 -2.03 3.46 -37.79
C GLU A 322 -2.37 2.37 -38.82
N CYS A 323 -2.09 1.10 -38.49
CA CYS A 323 -2.42 -0.05 -39.33
C CYS A 323 -3.94 -0.18 -39.54
N ALA A 324 -4.74 -0.04 -38.47
CA ALA A 324 -6.20 -0.14 -38.55
C ALA A 324 -6.81 0.97 -39.43
N VAL A 325 -6.36 2.22 -39.27
CA VAL A 325 -6.78 3.36 -40.11
C VAL A 325 -6.39 3.14 -41.57
N TYR A 326 -5.16 2.69 -41.83
CA TYR A 326 -4.70 2.39 -43.20
C TYR A 326 -5.56 1.30 -43.86
N TYR A 327 -5.85 0.22 -43.14
CA TYR A 327 -6.68 -0.88 -43.64
C TYR A 327 -8.10 -0.40 -44.00
N LEU A 328 -8.74 0.39 -43.13
CA LEU A 328 -10.08 0.93 -43.40
C LEU A 328 -10.14 1.92 -44.55
N ARG A 329 -9.08 2.69 -44.77
CA ARG A 329 -8.96 3.56 -45.95
C ARG A 329 -8.91 2.75 -47.25
N SER A 330 -8.37 1.52 -47.20
CA SER A 330 -8.24 0.63 -48.35
C SER A 330 -9.51 -0.18 -48.68
N VAL A 331 -10.38 -0.47 -47.70
CA VAL A 331 -11.46 -1.48 -47.86
C VAL A 331 -12.83 -0.90 -48.25
N SER A 332 -13.27 0.30 -47.81
CA SER A 332 -14.44 0.99 -48.42
C SER A 332 -14.66 2.43 -47.92
N SER A 333 -15.44 3.22 -48.67
CA SER A 333 -15.95 4.56 -48.28
C SER A 333 -17.19 4.52 -47.36
N ARG A 334 -17.79 3.35 -47.12
CA ARG A 334 -19.09 3.22 -46.40
C ARG A 334 -18.97 3.14 -44.87
N GLN A 335 -17.75 3.19 -44.33
CA GLN A 335 -17.49 3.13 -42.88
C GLN A 335 -16.90 4.46 -42.35
N ALA A 336 -17.48 5.59 -42.75
CA ALA A 336 -17.02 6.91 -42.32
C ALA A 336 -17.03 7.06 -40.79
N SER A 337 -18.14 6.67 -40.13
CA SER A 337 -18.25 6.73 -38.66
C SER A 337 -17.16 5.94 -37.92
N ARG A 338 -16.80 4.74 -38.42
CA ARG A 338 -15.75 3.92 -37.81
C ARG A 338 -14.36 4.46 -38.09
N ARG A 339 -14.16 5.10 -39.25
CA ARG A 339 -12.92 5.79 -39.57
C ARG A 339 -12.71 6.96 -38.62
N ASP A 340 -13.72 7.78 -38.41
CA ASP A 340 -13.65 8.95 -37.53
C ASP A 340 -13.31 8.52 -36.08
N GLU A 341 -13.93 7.44 -35.59
CA GLU A 341 -13.65 6.87 -34.27
C GLU A 341 -12.20 6.38 -34.11
N LEU A 342 -11.67 5.69 -35.12
CA LEU A 342 -10.28 5.20 -35.10
C LEU A 342 -9.27 6.32 -35.29
N GLU A 343 -9.60 7.37 -36.04
CA GLU A 343 -8.77 8.57 -36.16
C GLU A 343 -8.71 9.34 -34.83
N GLU A 344 -9.81 9.45 -34.08
CA GLU A 344 -9.77 10.03 -32.74
C GLU A 344 -9.00 9.13 -31.76
N THR A 345 -9.17 7.80 -31.84
CA THR A 345 -8.40 6.84 -31.03
C THR A 345 -6.90 6.94 -31.32
N GLN A 346 -6.51 7.08 -32.59
CA GLN A 346 -5.13 7.28 -33.00
C GLN A 346 -4.56 8.58 -32.42
N LYS A 347 -5.33 9.67 -32.46
CA LYS A 347 -4.92 10.96 -31.90
C LYS A 347 -4.67 10.87 -30.39
N ILE A 348 -5.56 10.22 -29.64
CA ILE A 348 -5.37 9.97 -28.20
C ILE A 348 -4.13 9.11 -27.96
N ALA A 349 -3.95 8.03 -28.74
CA ALA A 349 -2.77 7.16 -28.62
C ALA A 349 -1.44 7.91 -28.87
N VAL A 350 -1.42 8.84 -29.83
CA VAL A 350 -0.25 9.68 -30.10
C VAL A 350 0.02 10.64 -28.94
N GLU A 351 -1.02 11.23 -28.35
CA GLU A 351 -0.87 12.08 -27.16
C GLU A 351 -0.28 11.30 -25.98
N ASP A 352 -0.80 10.11 -25.68
CA ASP A 352 -0.26 9.23 -24.64
C ASP A 352 1.21 8.85 -24.90
N TYR A 353 1.56 8.57 -26.16
CA TYR A 353 2.94 8.29 -26.57
C TYR A 353 3.86 9.51 -26.35
N ILE A 354 3.41 10.72 -26.69
CA ILE A 354 4.16 11.96 -26.43
C ILE A 354 4.40 12.12 -24.92
N HIS A 355 3.37 11.91 -24.09
CA HIS A 355 3.51 11.98 -22.64
C HIS A 355 4.53 10.96 -22.10
N ALA A 356 4.51 9.72 -22.60
CA ALA A 356 5.49 8.70 -22.22
C ALA A 356 6.92 9.08 -22.65
N CYS A 357 7.11 9.55 -23.89
CA CYS A 357 8.41 10.03 -24.37
C CYS A 357 8.94 11.20 -23.54
N VAL A 358 8.09 12.13 -23.13
CA VAL A 358 8.48 13.24 -22.25
C VAL A 358 8.99 12.72 -20.91
N LYS A 359 8.29 11.77 -20.28
CA LYS A 359 8.74 11.16 -19.00
C LYS A 359 10.10 10.47 -19.15
N LEU A 360 10.30 9.68 -20.21
CA LEU A 360 11.57 9.02 -20.49
C LEU A 360 12.70 10.03 -20.76
N ARG A 361 12.42 11.10 -21.51
CA ARG A 361 13.40 12.17 -21.78
C ARG A 361 13.75 12.99 -20.53
N LEU A 362 12.79 13.17 -19.62
CA LEU A 362 13.01 13.87 -18.34
C LEU A 362 13.89 13.07 -17.38
N PHE A 363 13.93 11.73 -17.50
CA PHE A 363 14.87 10.89 -16.75
C PHE A 363 16.33 11.27 -17.08
N GLY A 364 16.61 11.56 -18.35
CA GLY A 364 17.92 12.02 -18.80
C GLY A 364 18.69 10.96 -19.58
N THR A 365 19.99 10.82 -19.29
CA THR A 365 20.86 9.85 -19.97
C THR A 365 20.49 8.43 -19.56
N PRO A 366 20.40 7.49 -20.52
CA PRO A 366 20.14 6.09 -20.22
C PRO A 366 21.27 5.51 -19.34
N PRO A 367 20.96 4.58 -18.42
CA PRO A 367 21.98 3.84 -17.67
C PRO A 367 22.88 3.00 -18.61
N PRO A 368 24.08 2.58 -18.18
CA PRO A 368 25.10 1.98 -19.06
C PRO A 368 24.65 0.77 -19.88
N ASN A 369 23.68 0.02 -19.36
CA ASN A 369 23.15 -1.19 -19.99
C ASN A 369 22.06 -0.90 -21.04
N PHE A 370 21.73 0.37 -21.29
CA PHE A 370 20.62 0.78 -22.16
C PHE A 370 21.09 1.61 -23.35
N SER A 371 20.53 1.30 -24.52
CA SER A 371 20.68 2.16 -25.69
C SER A 371 19.76 3.39 -25.58
N PRO A 372 20.17 4.56 -26.13
CA PRO A 372 19.31 5.72 -26.20
C PRO A 372 18.02 5.41 -26.96
N PHE A 373 16.88 5.77 -26.37
CA PHE A 373 15.60 5.59 -27.03
C PHE A 373 15.47 6.49 -28.27
N VAL A 374 15.18 5.90 -29.42
CA VAL A 374 14.91 6.61 -30.67
C VAL A 374 13.40 6.64 -30.93
N PRO A 375 12.77 7.83 -30.96
CA PRO A 375 11.38 7.97 -31.37
C PRO A 375 11.22 7.55 -32.83
N THR A 376 10.53 6.43 -33.08
CA THR A 376 10.30 5.89 -34.44
C THR A 376 8.89 6.14 -34.96
N VAL A 377 7.99 6.63 -34.12
CA VAL A 377 6.65 7.08 -34.54
C VAL A 377 6.79 8.37 -35.34
N LYS A 378 6.16 8.44 -36.51
CA LYS A 378 6.19 9.64 -37.35
C LYS A 378 5.24 10.70 -36.81
N LEU A 379 5.75 11.58 -35.95
CA LEU A 379 5.01 12.72 -35.43
C LEU A 379 4.89 13.84 -36.48
N ASN A 380 3.68 14.44 -36.59
CA ASN A 380 3.48 15.62 -37.42
C ASN A 380 4.13 16.87 -36.78
N ALA A 381 4.10 18.02 -37.47
CA ALA A 381 4.71 19.25 -36.96
C ALA A 381 4.10 19.72 -35.62
N MET A 382 2.78 19.62 -35.47
CA MET A 382 2.08 20.01 -34.25
C MET A 382 2.44 19.10 -33.07
N ASP A 383 2.54 17.80 -33.30
CA ASP A 383 2.90 16.81 -32.28
C ASP A 383 4.33 17.01 -31.79
N LYS A 384 5.26 17.35 -32.69
CA LYS A 384 6.64 17.71 -32.33
C LYS A 384 6.69 18.97 -31.46
N ILE A 385 5.89 19.99 -31.81
CA ILE A 385 5.78 21.23 -31.02
C ILE A 385 5.19 20.91 -29.64
N LYS A 386 4.11 20.12 -29.58
CA LYS A 386 3.50 19.67 -28.31
C LYS A 386 4.52 18.95 -27.43
N LEU A 387 5.29 18.02 -27.99
CA LEU A 387 6.33 17.29 -27.26
C LEU A 387 7.37 18.23 -26.65
N GLU A 388 7.91 19.16 -27.43
CA GLU A 388 8.90 20.12 -26.93
C GLU A 388 8.31 21.09 -25.90
N ALA A 389 7.09 21.57 -26.10
CA ALA A 389 6.39 22.44 -25.14
C ALA A 389 6.17 21.72 -23.80
N LEU A 390 5.65 20.49 -23.83
CA LEU A 390 5.40 19.67 -22.64
C LEU A 390 6.70 19.35 -21.90
N PHE A 391 7.76 18.98 -22.63
CA PHE A 391 9.06 18.71 -22.04
C PHE A 391 9.62 19.94 -21.30
N ASN A 392 9.60 21.11 -21.95
CA ASN A 392 10.10 22.34 -21.33
C ASN A 392 9.27 22.75 -20.11
N ALA A 393 7.94 22.64 -20.19
CA ALA A 393 7.04 22.95 -19.07
C ALA A 393 7.33 22.04 -17.86
N LYS A 394 7.41 20.72 -18.06
CA LYS A 394 7.70 19.77 -16.98
C LYS A 394 9.11 19.95 -16.41
N ARG A 395 10.11 20.21 -17.25
CA ARG A 395 11.48 20.50 -16.81
C ARG A 395 11.54 21.76 -15.94
N LEU A 396 10.78 22.80 -16.28
CA LEU A 396 10.69 24.02 -15.48
C LEU A 396 10.02 23.76 -14.12
N GLN A 397 8.93 23.00 -14.10
CA GLN A 397 8.25 22.59 -12.86
C GLN A 397 9.19 21.85 -11.91
N LEU A 398 10.00 20.92 -12.42
CA LEU A 398 10.99 20.19 -11.62
C LEU A 398 12.08 21.12 -11.05
N ARG A 399 12.50 22.14 -11.80
CA ARG A 399 13.46 23.15 -11.31
C ARG A 399 12.89 24.02 -10.20
N LEU A 400 11.61 24.38 -10.30
CA LEU A 400 10.93 25.18 -9.29
C LEU A 400 10.71 24.40 -7.99
N LYS A 401 10.40 23.10 -8.05
CA LYS A 401 10.25 22.25 -6.86
C LYS A 401 11.56 21.95 -6.10
N ARG A 402 12.71 22.21 -6.73
CA ARG A 402 14.05 22.02 -6.13
C ARG A 402 14.62 23.31 -5.50
N ARG A 403 13.90 24.42 -5.61
CA ARG A 403 14.17 25.67 -4.88
C ARG A 403 13.27 25.71 -3.65
#